data_AF-A0A151TBG1-F1
#
_entry.id   AF-A0A151TBG1-F1
#
_cell.length_a   1.000
_cell.length_b   1.000
_cell.length_c   1.000
_cell.angle_alpha   90.00
_cell.angle_beta   90.00
_cell.angle_gamma   90.00
#
_symmetry.space_group_name_H-M   'P 1'
#
loop_
_entity.id
_entity.type
_entity.pdbx_description
1 polymer ?
#
loop_
_entity_poly.entity_id
_entity_poly.type
_entity_poly.pdbx_seq_one_letter_code
_entity_poly.pdbx_strand_id
1 'polypeptide(L)' 'MLSNILHVQSCETTSKYLGLPSMIGRNKNDVFRYIKEKIWKKLQSWSHKSLSKAGKETLIKTVLQALPSYAMSVFMIPP' A
#
# COMPACT_ATOMS: atom_id res chain seq x y z
N MET A 1 -9.61 23.93 15.37
CA MET A 1 -9.49 25.08 16.31
C MET A 1 -8.11 25.15 16.97
N LEU A 2 -7.55 24.07 17.53
CA LEU A 2 -6.21 24.10 18.16
C LEU A 2 -5.04 24.30 17.18
N SER A 3 -5.09 23.80 15.94
CA SER A 3 -3.97 23.95 14.98
C SER A 3 -3.72 25.41 14.57
N ASN A 4 -4.77 26.22 14.48
CA ASN A 4 -4.67 27.65 14.12
C ASN A 4 -4.03 28.49 15.24
N ILE A 5 -4.14 28.08 16.50
CA ILE A 5 -3.54 28.78 17.64
C ILE A 5 -2.03 28.50 17.72
N LEU A 6 -1.61 27.30 17.33
CA LEU A 6 -0.21 26.84 17.43
C LEU A 6 0.61 27.10 16.16
N HIS A 7 0.03 27.72 15.11
CA HIS A 7 0.65 27.86 13.78
C HIS A 7 1.21 26.54 13.21
N VAL A 8 0.70 25.40 13.70
CA VAL A 8 1.06 24.09 13.18
C VAL A 8 0.20 23.87 11.94
N GLN A 9 0.83 23.77 10.77
CA GLN A 9 0.16 23.16 9.62
C GLN A 9 -0.32 21.79 10.08
N SER A 10 -1.64 21.62 10.17
CA SER A 10 -2.26 20.31 10.32
C SER A 10 -1.90 19.53 9.06
N CYS A 11 -0.78 18.83 9.13
CA CYS A 11 -0.29 17.99 8.05
C CYS A 11 -1.42 17.02 7.73
N GLU A 12 -1.98 17.13 6.54
CA GLU A 12 -2.97 16.18 6.07
C GLU A 12 -2.39 14.78 6.31
N THR A 13 -3.20 13.93 6.93
CA THR A 13 -2.98 12.50 7.24
C THR A 13 -2.58 11.64 6.02
N THR A 14 -2.39 12.28 4.87
CA THR A 14 -2.06 11.75 3.55
C THR A 14 -0.56 11.86 3.23
N SER A 15 0.31 12.19 4.19
CA SER A 15 1.75 12.04 3.97
C SER A 15 2.07 10.56 3.71
N LYS A 16 2.84 10.25 2.66
CA LYS A 16 3.25 8.87 2.33
C LYS A 16 4.67 8.66 2.84
N TYR A 17 4.87 7.72 3.78
CA TYR A 17 6.19 7.28 4.19
C TYR A 17 6.57 6.01 3.43
N LEU A 18 7.72 6.01 2.74
CA LEU A 18 8.21 4.88 1.93
C LEU A 18 7.19 4.35 0.90
N GLY A 19 6.34 5.24 0.38
CA GLY A 19 5.27 4.91 -0.55
C GLY A 19 4.07 4.18 0.06
N LEU A 20 3.97 4.13 1.39
CA LEU A 20 2.83 3.65 2.19
C LEU A 20 2.21 4.84 2.94
N PRO A 21 0.93 4.82 3.33
CA PRO A 21 0.35 5.93 4.08
C PRO A 21 1.07 6.07 5.42
N SER A 22 1.53 7.27 5.76
CA SER A 22 2.26 7.55 7.00
C SER A 22 1.36 7.42 8.23
N MET A 23 0.06 7.62 8.06
CA MET A 23 -0.94 7.36 9.08
C MET A 23 -1.87 6.24 8.62
N ILE A 24 -1.52 5.01 8.99
CA ILE A 24 -2.50 3.93 9.12
C ILE A 24 -3.20 4.17 10.46
N GLY A 25 -4.53 4.35 10.42
CA GLY A 25 -5.32 4.44 11.65
C GLY A 25 -5.23 3.15 12.47
N ARG A 26 -5.87 3.11 13.65
CA ARG A 26 -5.91 1.90 14.51
C ARG A 26 -6.55 0.67 13.83
N ASN A 27 -7.21 0.86 12.70
CA ASN A 27 -7.95 -0.18 12.01
C ASN A 27 -7.05 -0.94 11.01
N LYS A 28 -6.71 -2.18 11.38
CA LYS A 28 -5.94 -3.10 10.53
C LYS A 28 -6.59 -3.32 9.16
N ASN A 29 -7.92 -3.25 9.07
CA ASN A 29 -8.65 -3.42 7.81
C ASN A 29 -8.31 -2.34 6.76
N ASP A 30 -7.99 -1.12 7.18
CA ASP A 30 -7.64 -0.05 6.26
C ASP A 30 -6.27 -0.31 5.60
N VAL A 31 -5.35 -0.96 6.32
CA VAL A 31 -4.06 -1.42 5.80
C VAL A 31 -4.26 -2.47 4.72
N PHE A 32 -5.08 -3.49 5.00
CA PHE A 32 -5.38 -4.56 4.05
C PHE A 32 -6.08 -4.03 2.80
N ARG A 33 -7.02 -3.10 2.96
CA ARG A 33 -7.68 -2.43 1.83
C ARG A 33 -6.65 -1.69 0.96
N TYR A 34 -5.76 -0.92 1.58
CA TYR A 34 -4.69 -0.21 0.86
C TYR A 34 -3.77 -1.18 0.09
N ILE A 35 -3.34 -2.27 0.71
CA ILE A 35 -2.51 -3.30 0.06
C ILE A 35 -3.25 -3.90 -1.14
N LYS A 36 -4.53 -4.27 -0.97
CA LYS A 36 -5.37 -4.83 -2.03
C LYS A 36 -5.50 -3.88 -3.22
N GLU A 37 -5.76 -2.60 -2.97
CA GLU A 37 -5.86 -1.58 -4.03
C GLU A 37 -4.53 -1.41 -4.78
N LYS A 38 -3.40 -1.45 -4.07
CA LYS A 38 -2.07 -1.33 -4.66
C LYS A 38 -1.74 -2.53 -5.56
N ILE A 39 -2.10 -3.74 -5.13
CA ILE A 39 -1.99 -4.97 -5.94
C ILE A 39 -2.86 -4.84 -7.19
N TRP A 40 -4.12 -4.42 -7.04
CA TRP A 40 -5.06 -4.28 -8.15
C TRP A 40 -4.54 -3.31 -9.22
N LYS A 41 -4.03 -2.14 -8.80
CA LYS A 41 -3.44 -1.15 -9.71
C LYS A 41 -2.23 -1.71 -10.48
N LYS A 42 -1.33 -2.47 -9.83
CA LYS A 42 -0.21 -3.13 -10.52
C LYS A 42 -0.70 -4.19 -11.51
N LEU A 43 -1.69 -4.99 -11.13
CA LEU A 43 -2.25 -6.03 -12.00
C LEU A 43 -2.88 -5.42 -13.26
N GLN A 44 -3.65 -4.34 -13.12
CA GLN A 44 -4.23 -3.61 -14.25
C GLN A 44 -3.15 -3.05 -15.18
N SER A 45 -2.09 -2.47 -14.62
CA SER A 45 -0.94 -1.96 -15.40
C SER A 45 -0.22 -3.08 -16.19
N TRP A 46 -0.20 -4.31 -15.67
CA TRP A 46 0.46 -5.45 -16.32
C TRP A 46 -0.44 -6.24 -17.25
N SER A 47 -1.76 -6.19 -17.04
CA SER A 47 -2.73 -6.76 -17.98
C SER A 47 -2.52 -6.20 -19.40
N HIS A 48 -2.15 -4.92 -19.49
CA HIS A 48 -1.85 -4.24 -20.75
C HIS A 48 -0.50 -4.67 -21.40
N LYS A 49 0.33 -5.47 -20.71
CA LYS A 49 1.58 -6.00 -21.24
C LYS A 49 1.37 -7.44 -21.74
N SER A 50 1.78 -7.71 -22.98
CA SER A 50 1.70 -9.04 -23.60
C SER A 50 2.76 -9.99 -23.02
N LEU A 51 2.45 -10.57 -21.85
CA LEU A 51 3.24 -11.63 -21.22
C LEU A 51 2.67 -13.01 -21.56
N SER A 52 3.54 -14.03 -21.62
CA SER A 52 3.11 -15.43 -21.76
C SER A 52 2.25 -15.87 -20.56
N LYS A 53 1.39 -16.87 -20.72
CA LYS A 53 0.50 -17.35 -19.65
C LYS A 53 1.28 -17.75 -18.38
N ALA A 54 2.38 -18.49 -18.55
CA ALA A 54 3.26 -18.88 -17.45
C ALA A 54 3.97 -17.67 -16.82
N GLY A 55 4.46 -16.72 -17.63
CA GLY A 55 5.10 -15.50 -17.13
C GLY A 55 4.14 -14.62 -16.33
N LYS A 56 2.87 -14.52 -16.76
CA LYS A 56 1.81 -13.82 -16.01
C LYS A 56 1.57 -14.47 -14.66
N GLU A 57 1.41 -15.79 -14.62
CA GLU A 57 1.13 -16.49 -13.37
C GLU A 57 2.26 -16.33 -12.34
N THR A 58 3.52 -16.51 -12.77
CA THR A 58 4.68 -16.36 -11.89
C THR A 58 4.83 -14.92 -11.40
N LEU A 59 4.66 -13.92 -12.27
CA LEU A 59 4.73 -12.52 -11.90
C LEU A 59 3.63 -12.14 -10.90
N ILE A 60 2.40 -12.62 -11.12
CA ILE A 60 1.27 -12.39 -10.22
C ILE A 60 1.58 -12.98 -8.84
N LYS A 61 1.98 -14.26 -8.76
CA LYS A 61 2.29 -14.95 -7.50
C LYS A 61 3.39 -14.25 -6.70
N THR A 62 4.51 -13.95 -7.35
CA THR A 62 5.66 -13.30 -6.69
C THR A 62 5.33 -11.92 -6.17
N VAL A 63 4.56 -11.13 -6.92
CA VAL A 63 4.23 -9.75 -6.54
C VAL A 63 3.13 -9.71 -5.49
N LEU A 64 2.14 -10.61 -5.57
CA LEU A 64 1.13 -10.79 -4.53
C LEU A 64 1.74 -11.20 -3.19
N GLN A 65 2.85 -11.92 -3.18
CA GLN A 65 3.56 -12.26 -1.95
C GLN A 65 4.43 -11.10 -1.44
N ALA A 66 5.18 -10.44 -2.32
CA ALA A 66 6.14 -9.40 -1.94
C ALA A 66 5.46 -8.14 -1.39
N LEU A 67 4.30 -7.74 -1.94
CA LEU A 67 3.61 -6.51 -1.55
C LEU A 67 3.06 -6.54 -0.10
N PRO A 68 2.31 -7.58 0.33
CA PRO A 68 1.91 -7.74 1.72
C PRO A 68 3.11 -7.88 2.65
N SER A 69 4.12 -8.68 2.27
CA SER A 69 5.31 -8.89 3.10
C SER A 69 6.04 -7.56 3.39
N TYR A 70 6.18 -6.71 2.37
CA TYR A 70 6.75 -5.37 2.53
C TYR A 70 5.88 -4.47 3.41
N ALA A 71 4.57 -4.45 3.20
CA ALA A 71 3.67 -3.64 4.00
C ALA A 71 3.64 -4.08 5.47
N MET A 72 3.62 -5.39 5.74
CA MET A 72 3.67 -5.95 7.09
C MET A 72 4.97 -5.59 7.81
N SER A 73 6.11 -5.63 7.11
CA SER A 73 7.41 -5.20 7.64
C SER A 73 7.42 -3.73 8.05
N VAL A 74 6.76 -2.84 7.30
CA VAL A 74 6.72 -1.41 7.61
C VAL A 74 5.71 -1.08 8.71
N PHE A 75 4.58 -1.80 8.77
CA PHE A 75 3.52 -1.57 9.76
C PHE A 75 3.66 -2.40 11.04
N MET A 76 4.76 -3.14 11.21
CA MET A 76 4.97 -4.08 12.34
C MET A 76 3.78 -5.04 12.52
N ILE A 77 3.17 -5.46 11.42
CA ILE A 77 2.10 -6.46 11.44
C ILE A 77 2.81 -7.82 11.41
N PRO A 78 2.55 -8.71 12.37
CA PRO A 78 3.15 -10.04 12.34
C PRO A 78 2.74 -10.77 11.04
N PRO A 79 3.66 -11.53 10.42
CA PRO A 79 3.42 -12.28 9.20
C PRO A 79 2.38 -13.39 9.38
#